data_AF-E8R0S0-F1
#
_entry.id   AF-E8R0S0-F1
#
_cell.length_a   1.000
_cell.length_b   1.000
_cell.length_c   1.000
_cell.angle_alpha   90.00
_cell.angle_beta   90.00
_cell.angle_gamma   90.00
#
_symmetry.space_group_name_H-M   'P 1'
#
loop_
_entity.id
_entity.type
_entity.pdbx_description
1 polymer ?
#
loop_
_entity_poly.entity_id
_entity_poly.type
_entity_poly.pdbx_seq_one_letter_code
_entity_poly.pdbx_strand_id
1 'polypeptide(L)'
;MDPIEEPMDETRPWAEMTQTWKGTLSHYHRHCHGEHVEALVQETADAVAQRLRKHLSASPYWSEVSDARLVAVLLYLVDRGALRRVRTGNGIIFEAQPDAEDWARAQTGLKAKLGPILDLIAAVRASGSSHSQA
;
A
#
# COMPACT_ATOMS: atom_id res chain seq x y z
N MET A 1 32.17 5.25 -10.81
CA MET A 1 30.80 5.81 -10.78
C MET A 1 29.90 4.60 -10.92
N ASP A 2 29.64 3.96 -9.79
CA ASP A 2 28.81 2.77 -9.72
C ASP A 2 27.36 3.20 -9.49
N PRO A 3 26.38 2.66 -10.22
CA PRO A 3 24.99 2.88 -9.90
C PRO A 3 24.71 2.21 -8.55
N ILE A 4 24.24 3.00 -7.60
CA ILE A 4 23.73 2.51 -6.32
C ILE A 4 22.40 1.82 -6.60
N GLU A 5 22.46 0.60 -7.11
CA GLU A 5 21.42 -0.41 -6.93
C GLU A 5 21.68 -1.08 -5.58
N GLU A 6 21.44 -0.35 -4.48
CA GLU A 6 21.32 -1.02 -3.19
C GLU A 6 20.04 -1.86 -3.24
N PRO A 7 20.14 -3.21 -3.15
CA PRO A 7 18.95 -4.01 -2.93
C PRO A 7 18.34 -3.49 -1.63
N MET A 8 17.12 -2.97 -1.73
CA MET A 8 16.39 -2.46 -0.59
C MET A 8 16.15 -3.67 0.32
N ASP A 9 17.04 -3.82 1.30
CA ASP A 9 17.15 -4.96 2.20
C ASP A 9 15.76 -5.32 2.73
N GLU A 10 15.32 -6.55 2.45
CA GLU A 10 14.05 -7.12 2.92
C GLU A 10 13.95 -7.15 4.45
N THR A 11 15.03 -6.82 5.14
CA THR A 11 15.11 -6.68 6.59
C THR A 11 15.01 -5.25 7.11
N ARG A 12 14.74 -4.21 6.30
CA ARG A 12 14.38 -2.90 6.89
C ARG A 12 13.19 -3.12 7.81
N PRO A 13 13.37 -3.02 9.14
CA PRO A 13 12.32 -3.42 10.05
C PRO A 13 11.14 -2.50 9.78
N TRP A 14 9.94 -3.06 9.66
CA TRP A 14 8.71 -2.30 9.46
C TRP A 14 8.58 -1.10 10.43
N ALA A 15 9.29 -1.16 11.56
CA ALA A 15 9.57 -0.07 12.50
C ALA A 15 10.13 1.23 11.87
N GLU A 16 10.98 1.20 10.85
CA GLU A 16 11.43 2.42 10.16
C GLU A 16 10.33 3.02 9.28
N MET A 17 9.53 2.15 8.64
CA MET A 17 8.39 2.58 7.85
C MET A 17 7.33 3.24 8.74
N THR A 18 7.07 2.71 9.94
CA THR A 18 6.08 3.29 10.85
C THR A 18 6.45 4.70 11.28
N GLN A 19 7.74 5.05 11.40
CA GLN A 19 8.18 6.42 11.71
C GLN A 19 7.79 7.45 10.65
N THR A 20 7.50 7.01 9.42
CA THR A 20 7.07 7.89 8.34
C THR A 20 5.57 8.20 8.36
N TRP A 21 4.80 7.46 9.15
CA TRP A 21 3.36 7.63 9.25
C TRP A 21 3.02 8.91 10.00
N LYS A 22 2.09 9.69 9.49
CA LYS A 22 1.70 10.98 10.09
C LYS A 22 0.19 11.17 10.15
N GLY A 23 -0.57 10.24 9.58
CA GLY A 23 -2.02 10.28 9.52
C GLY A 23 -2.64 9.14 10.29
N THR A 24 -3.46 8.35 9.60
CA THR A 24 -4.34 7.35 10.23
C THR A 24 -3.57 6.24 10.95
N LEU A 25 -2.32 5.96 10.55
CA LEU A 25 -1.49 4.92 11.16
C LEU A 25 -0.50 5.48 12.20
N SER A 26 -0.50 6.79 12.47
CA SER A 26 0.42 7.42 13.44
C SER A 26 0.31 6.86 14.88
N HIS A 27 -0.82 6.24 15.24
CA HIS A 27 -1.00 5.61 16.55
C HIS A 27 -0.10 4.38 16.75
N TYR A 28 0.35 3.73 15.68
CA TYR A 28 1.35 2.65 15.73
C TYR A 28 2.74 3.14 16.18
N HIS A 29 2.98 4.46 16.27
CA HIS A 29 4.24 5.00 16.81
C HIS A 29 4.37 4.76 18.32
N ARG A 30 3.24 4.79 19.04
CA ARG A 30 3.22 4.70 20.50
C ARG A 30 3.11 3.27 21.00
N HIS A 31 2.55 2.38 20.18
CA HIS A 31 2.47 0.97 20.50
C HIS A 31 3.73 0.27 20.01
N CYS A 32 4.78 0.27 20.84
CA CYS A 32 6.03 -0.47 20.64
C CYS A 32 5.86 -2.01 20.66
N HIS A 33 4.69 -2.54 20.33
CA HIS A 33 4.50 -3.98 20.13
C HIS A 33 4.66 -4.25 18.64
N GLY A 34 5.85 -4.72 18.26
CA GLY A 34 6.16 -5.16 16.90
C GLY A 34 5.07 -6.08 16.33
N GLU A 35 4.47 -6.91 17.18
CA GLU A 35 3.36 -7.80 16.85
C GLU A 35 2.15 -7.10 16.19
N HIS A 36 1.80 -5.88 16.61
CA HIS A 36 0.68 -5.15 16.00
C HIS A 36 1.03 -4.62 14.60
N VAL A 37 2.29 -4.21 14.40
CA VAL A 37 2.79 -3.77 13.09
C VAL A 37 2.95 -4.96 12.17
N GLU A 38 3.47 -6.08 12.68
CA GLU A 38 3.57 -7.35 11.96
C GLU A 38 2.19 -7.87 11.57
N ALA A 39 1.21 -7.85 12.47
CA ALA A 39 -0.16 -8.22 12.16
C ALA A 39 -0.76 -7.32 11.07
N LEU A 40 -0.53 -6.01 11.14
CA LEU A 40 -0.96 -5.05 10.12
C LEU A 40 -0.33 -5.34 8.74
N VAL A 41 0.96 -5.61 8.72
CA VAL A 41 1.72 -5.95 7.52
C VAL A 41 1.22 -7.27 6.94
N GLN A 42 1.05 -8.30 7.77
CA GLN A 42 0.60 -9.61 7.35
C GLN A 42 -0.83 -9.56 6.81
N GLU A 43 -1.76 -8.89 7.50
CA GLU A 43 -3.13 -8.67 7.01
C GLU A 43 -3.14 -7.96 5.64
N THR A 44 -2.22 -7.03 5.43
CA THR A 44 -2.08 -6.32 4.16
C THR A 44 -1.50 -7.21 3.07
N ALA A 45 -0.50 -8.04 3.40
CA ALA A 45 0.08 -9.01 2.48
C ALA A 45 -0.94 -10.06 2.03
N ASP A 46 -1.75 -10.58 2.95
CA ASP A 46 -2.82 -11.54 2.65
C ASP A 46 -3.85 -10.93 1.69
N ALA A 47 -4.25 -9.68 1.90
CA ALA A 47 -5.17 -8.97 1.02
C ALA A 47 -4.56 -8.73 -0.38
N VAL A 48 -3.27 -8.42 -0.46
CA VAL A 48 -2.54 -8.27 -1.73
C VAL A 48 -2.56 -9.59 -2.50
N ALA A 49 -2.17 -10.68 -1.85
CA ALA A 49 -2.07 -12.01 -2.47
C ALA A 49 -3.42 -12.52 -2.97
N GLN A 50 -4.49 -12.34 -2.18
CA GLN A 50 -5.81 -12.87 -2.51
C GLN A 50 -6.54 -12.10 -3.62
N ARG A 51 -6.36 -10.77 -3.68
CA ARG A 51 -7.22 -9.91 -4.51
C ARG A 51 -6.42 -9.03 -5.44
N LEU A 52 -5.47 -8.28 -4.90
CA LEU A 52 -4.90 -7.15 -5.62
C LEU A 52 -3.88 -7.59 -6.69
N ARG A 53 -3.12 -8.66 -6.45
CA ARG A 53 -2.06 -9.11 -7.37
C ARG A 53 -2.61 -9.45 -8.76
N LYS A 54 -3.82 -10.00 -8.84
CA LYS A 54 -4.52 -10.27 -10.12
C LYS A 54 -4.77 -9.01 -10.93
N HIS A 55 -5.09 -7.89 -10.29
CA HIS A 55 -5.34 -6.61 -10.97
C HIS A 55 -4.05 -5.89 -11.33
N LEU A 56 -2.98 -6.12 -10.55
CA LEU A 56 -1.67 -5.51 -10.76
C LEU A 56 -0.79 -6.24 -11.77
N SER A 57 -1.11 -7.49 -12.13
CA SER A 57 -0.32 -8.28 -13.10
C SER A 57 -0.26 -7.66 -14.49
N ALA A 58 -1.20 -6.77 -14.83
CA ALA A 58 -1.21 -6.04 -16.10
C ALA A 58 -0.40 -4.73 -16.06
N SER A 59 0.00 -4.25 -14.88
CA SER A 59 0.81 -3.04 -14.77
C SER A 59 2.29 -3.40 -14.94
N PRO A 60 3.00 -2.78 -15.91
CA PRO A 60 4.42 -3.05 -16.16
C PRO A 60 5.31 -2.81 -14.93
N TYR A 61 4.94 -1.88 -14.06
CA TYR A 61 5.69 -1.59 -12.85
C TYR A 61 5.36 -2.58 -11.75
N TRP A 62 4.07 -2.76 -11.42
CA TRP A 62 3.68 -3.54 -10.26
C TRP A 62 3.82 -5.05 -10.45
N SER A 63 3.87 -5.54 -11.68
CA SER A 63 4.14 -6.96 -11.96
C SER A 63 5.51 -7.40 -11.47
N GLU A 64 6.51 -6.49 -11.49
CA GLU A 64 7.91 -6.77 -11.13
C GLU A 64 8.25 -6.38 -9.68
N VAL A 65 7.40 -5.57 -9.04
CA VAL A 65 7.60 -5.12 -7.67
C VAL A 65 7.27 -6.22 -6.66
N SER A 66 8.15 -6.40 -5.66
CA SER A 66 7.95 -7.34 -4.56
C SER A 66 6.73 -7.01 -3.71
N ASP A 67 6.11 -8.03 -3.13
CA ASP A 67 4.92 -7.85 -2.30
C ASP A 67 5.21 -7.01 -1.05
N ALA A 68 6.40 -7.15 -0.45
CA ALA A 68 6.82 -6.30 0.67
C ALA A 68 6.80 -4.80 0.31
N ARG A 69 7.30 -4.45 -0.88
CA ARG A 69 7.28 -3.07 -1.35
C ARG A 69 5.87 -2.58 -1.66
N LEU A 70 5.04 -3.43 -2.24
CA LEU A 70 3.64 -3.13 -2.51
C LEU A 70 2.85 -2.89 -1.20
N VAL A 71 3.04 -3.76 -0.21
CA VAL A 71 2.46 -3.61 1.15
C VAL A 71 2.86 -2.28 1.77
N ALA A 72 4.15 -1.93 1.72
CA ALA A 72 4.63 -0.65 2.26
C ALA A 72 3.97 0.56 1.58
N VAL A 73 3.79 0.51 0.26
CA VAL A 73 3.12 1.59 -0.49
C VAL A 73 1.64 1.67 -0.16
N LEU A 74 0.94 0.52 -0.05
CA LEU A 74 -0.47 0.50 0.36
C LEU A 74 -0.67 1.11 1.74
N LEU A 75 0.16 0.72 2.72
CA LEU A 75 0.09 1.26 4.07
C LEU A 75 0.42 2.75 4.10
N TYR A 76 1.38 3.20 3.30
CA TYR A 76 1.63 4.63 3.10
C TYR A 76 0.39 5.35 2.57
N LEU A 77 -0.25 4.84 1.52
CA LEU A 77 -1.46 5.47 0.96
C LEU A 77 -2.64 5.46 1.94
N VAL A 78 -2.76 4.44 2.79
CA VAL A 78 -3.74 4.39 3.89
C VAL A 78 -3.43 5.43 4.96
N ASP A 79 -2.17 5.54 5.39
CA ASP A 79 -1.76 6.53 6.37
C ASP A 79 -2.10 7.95 5.90
N ARG A 80 -1.83 8.24 4.62
CA ARG A 80 -2.09 9.54 4.01
C ARG A 80 -3.56 9.78 3.66
N GLY A 81 -4.43 8.79 3.87
CA GLY A 81 -5.87 8.89 3.64
C GLY A 81 -6.29 8.77 2.18
N ALA A 82 -5.39 8.45 1.24
CA ALA A 82 -5.73 8.21 -0.16
C ALA A 82 -6.47 6.87 -0.34
N LEU A 83 -6.15 5.89 0.50
CA LEU A 83 -6.86 4.62 0.60
C LEU A 83 -7.48 4.47 1.99
N ARG A 84 -8.55 3.70 2.08
CA ARG A 84 -9.10 3.18 3.34
C ARG A 84 -8.90 1.68 3.40
N ARG A 85 -8.60 1.18 4.60
CA ARG A 85 -8.57 -0.24 4.91
C ARG A 85 -9.90 -0.61 5.58
N VAL A 86 -10.62 -1.57 5.01
CA VAL A 86 -11.94 -1.99 5.49
C VAL A 86 -11.89 -3.47 5.85
N ARG A 87 -12.33 -3.79 7.07
CA ARG A 87 -12.44 -5.18 7.53
C ARG A 87 -13.79 -5.73 7.14
N THR A 88 -13.77 -6.86 6.44
CA THR A 88 -14.96 -7.61 6.01
C THR A 88 -14.97 -8.99 6.67
N GLY A 89 -16.06 -9.73 6.53
CA GLY A 89 -16.10 -11.15 6.95
C GLY A 89 -15.07 -12.02 6.23
N ASN A 90 -14.59 -11.59 5.06
CA ASN A 90 -13.62 -12.30 4.21
C ASN A 90 -12.23 -11.65 4.26
N GLY A 91 -11.84 -11.07 5.40
CA GLY A 91 -10.54 -10.40 5.58
C GLY A 91 -10.55 -8.92 5.21
N ILE A 92 -9.38 -8.39 4.86
CA ILE A 92 -9.18 -6.96 4.57
C ILE A 92 -9.41 -6.66 3.09
N ILE A 93 -10.11 -5.56 2.81
CA ILE A 93 -10.12 -4.93 1.49
C ILE A 93 -9.55 -3.50 1.58
N PHE A 94 -9.08 -3.01 0.44
CA PHE A 94 -8.68 -1.62 0.28
C PHE A 94 -9.71 -0.90 -0.60
N GLU A 95 -10.04 0.32 -0.22
CA GLU A 95 -10.93 1.19 -0.98
C GLU A 95 -10.21 2.50 -1.28
N ALA A 96 -10.13 2.86 -2.56
CA ALA A 96 -9.61 4.17 -2.93
C ALA A 96 -10.63 5.26 -2.59
N GLN A 97 -10.17 6.35 -1.99
CA GLN A 97 -11.01 7.52 -1.80
C GLN A 97 -11.46 8.13 -3.14
N PRO A 98 -12.59 8.85 -3.16
CA PRO A 98 -13.06 9.53 -4.37
C PRO A 98 -11.99 10.46 -4.98
N ASP A 99 -11.23 11.14 -4.13
CA ASP A 99 -10.19 12.12 -4.43
C ASP A 99 -8.76 11.55 -4.42
N ALA A 100 -8.60 10.23 -4.33
CA ALA A 100 -7.28 9.58 -4.19
C ALA A 100 -6.30 9.93 -5.32
N GLU A 101 -6.80 10.01 -6.57
CA GLU A 101 -5.98 10.37 -7.73
C GLU A 101 -5.56 11.84 -7.69
N ASP A 102 -6.45 12.74 -7.29
CA ASP A 102 -6.17 14.17 -7.21
C ASP A 102 -5.20 14.46 -6.07
N TRP A 103 -5.36 13.76 -4.94
CA TRP A 103 -4.39 13.74 -3.86
C TRP A 103 -3.01 13.32 -4.37
N ALA A 104 -2.92 12.24 -5.15
CA ALA A 104 -1.65 11.73 -5.68
C ALA A 104 -0.99 12.73 -6.64
N ARG A 105 -1.78 13.37 -7.51
CA ARG A 105 -1.32 14.44 -8.42
C ARG A 105 -0.83 15.67 -7.67
N ALA A 106 -1.42 15.99 -6.52
CA ALA A 106 -1.02 17.12 -5.69
C ALA A 106 0.29 16.89 -4.91
N GLN A 107 0.75 15.63 -4.78
CA GLN A 107 2.00 15.34 -4.07
C GLN A 107 3.22 15.53 -4.98
N THR A 108 3.95 16.63 -4.80
CA THR A 108 5.20 16.92 -5.53
C THR A 108 6.25 15.82 -5.36
N GLY A 109 6.32 15.18 -4.18
CA GLY A 109 7.22 14.06 -3.90
C GLY A 109 6.91 12.76 -4.64
N LEU A 110 5.69 12.61 -5.18
CA LEU A 110 5.30 11.42 -5.95
C LEU A 110 5.45 11.60 -7.46
N LYS A 111 5.87 12.78 -7.95
CA LYS A 111 5.88 13.11 -9.38
C LYS A 111 6.60 12.07 -10.26
N ALA A 112 7.75 11.56 -9.81
CA ALA A 112 8.52 10.54 -10.53
C ALA A 112 7.86 9.15 -10.56
N LYS A 113 6.90 8.90 -9.65
CA LYS A 113 6.19 7.62 -9.49
C LYS A 113 4.68 7.77 -9.66
N LEU A 114 4.23 8.88 -10.24
CA LEU A 114 2.80 9.21 -10.31
C LEU A 114 2.03 8.17 -11.13
N GLY A 115 2.58 7.75 -12.29
CA GLY A 115 1.98 6.70 -13.11
C GLY A 115 1.74 5.40 -12.31
N PRO A 116 2.78 4.79 -11.72
CA PRO A 116 2.62 3.64 -10.85
C PRO A 116 1.60 3.85 -9.71
N ILE A 117 1.60 4.99 -9.03
CA ILE A 117 0.65 5.24 -7.95
C ILE A 117 -0.80 5.30 -8.47
N LEU A 118 -1.03 5.90 -9.63
CA LEU A 118 -2.35 5.94 -10.26
C LEU A 118 -2.81 4.53 -10.70
N ASP A 119 -1.91 3.71 -11.27
CA ASP A 119 -2.19 2.31 -11.61
C ASP A 119 -2.63 1.51 -10.36
N LEU A 120 -1.95 1.72 -9.24
CA LEU A 120 -2.27 1.06 -7.98
C LEU A 120 -3.66 1.49 -7.47
N ILE A 121 -3.97 2.79 -7.51
CA ILE A 121 -5.29 3.32 -7.12
C ILE A 121 -6.39 2.72 -8.00
N ALA A 122 -6.16 2.63 -9.32
CA ALA A 122 -7.09 2.03 -10.26
C ALA A 122 -7.31 0.54 -9.98
N ALA A 123 -6.23 -0.21 -9.71
CA ALA A 123 -6.31 -1.62 -9.35
C ALA A 123 -7.07 -1.85 -8.04
N VAL A 124 -6.86 -1.00 -7.03
CA VAL A 124 -7.61 -1.04 -5.77
C VAL A 124 -9.10 -0.81 -6.03
N ARG A 125 -9.47 0.20 -6.83
CA ARG A 125 -10.87 0.43 -7.22
C ARG A 125 -11.50 -0.79 -7.89
N ALA A 126 -10.80 -1.40 -8.85
CA ALA A 126 -11.29 -2.58 -9.56
C ALA A 126 -11.49 -3.78 -8.61
N SER A 127 -10.57 -3.94 -7.65
CA SER A 127 -10.65 -5.01 -6.65
C SER A 127 -11.80 -4.82 -5.65
N GLY A 128 -12.12 -3.57 -5.27
CA GLY A 128 -13.23 -3.24 -4.37
C GLY A 128 -14.61 -3.34 -5.04
N SER A 129 -14.73 -2.92 -6.30
CA SER A 129 -15.97 -3.03 -7.08
C SER A 129 -16.42 -4.47 -7.33
N SER A 130 -15.47 -5.41 -7.37
CA SER A 130 -15.75 -6.85 -7.50
C SER A 130 -16.45 -7.44 -6.26
N HIS A 131 -16.56 -6.68 -5.16
CA HIS A 131 -17.25 -7.09 -3.93
C HIS A 131 -18.71 -6.61 -3.84
N SER A 132 -19.16 -5.70 -4.72
CA SER A 132 -20.54 -5.17 -4.73
C SER A 132 -21.52 -5.99 -5.59
N GLN A 133 -21.11 -7.16 -6.11
CA GLN A 133 -21.99 -8.11 -6.79
C GLN A 133 -21.87 -9.48 -6.14
N ALA A 134 -22.54 -9.66 -5.01
CA ALA A 134 -22.91 -10.96 -4.45
C ALA A 134 -24.23 -10.80 -3.69
#